data_AF-A0A562ZMI8-F1
#
_entry.id   AF-A0A562ZMI8-F1
#
_cell.length_a   1.000
_cell.length_b   1.000
_cell.length_c   1.000
_cell.angle_alpha   90.00
_cell.angle_beta   90.00
_cell.angle_gamma   90.00
#
_symmetry.space_group_name_H-M   'P 1'
#
loop_
_entity.id
_entity.type
_entity.pdbx_description
1 polymer ?
#
loop_
_entity_poly.entity_id
_entity_poly.type
_entity_poly.pdbx_seq_one_letter_code
_entity_poly.pdbx_strand_id
1 'polypeptide(L)'
;MNKLANLLQSPANWTGLVLATLALAPQALGWPLWGGWLLPPLGYAVGFATAGMWFGWPQLRDKAWDELEFEDQGDARLAMNNALEAVQRLVSYNPDERLPASVQTRLLELCAQLRNLLQQWERSRGALSLEESFLARHIVLRYLPEALKTYLSIPPRFARSKQLANGKTAEETLNATVEDLSTKVLQLTDDLATQDAEAFLNHSRFLEEKFRGPANPLKEGRR
;
A
#
# COMPACT_ATOMS: atom_id res chain seq x y z
N MET A 1 4.34 -6.71 16.08
CA MET A 1 5.41 -7.02 17.07
C MET A 1 6.54 -5.98 17.10
N ASN A 2 6.64 -5.07 16.13
CA ASN A 2 7.72 -4.05 16.08
C ASN A 2 7.65 -2.95 17.16
N LYS A 3 6.46 -2.69 17.73
CA LYS A 3 6.24 -1.62 18.73
C LYS A 3 7.04 -1.82 20.02
N LEU A 4 7.11 -3.06 20.52
CA LEU A 4 7.87 -3.40 21.73
C LEU A 4 9.38 -3.36 21.47
N ALA A 5 9.83 -3.77 20.28
CA ALA A 5 11.23 -3.71 19.89
C ALA A 5 11.73 -2.26 19.75
N ASN A 6 10.94 -1.38 19.14
CA ASN A 6 11.25 0.05 19.03
C ASN A 6 11.25 0.75 20.40
N LEU A 7 10.37 0.34 21.32
CA LEU A 7 10.39 0.83 22.69
C LEU A 7 11.64 0.33 23.45
N LEU A 8 11.99 -0.95 23.31
CA LEU A 8 13.16 -1.57 23.95
C LEU A 8 14.49 -1.03 23.44
N GLN A 9 14.58 -0.62 22.17
CA GLN A 9 15.79 -0.06 21.57
C GLN A 9 15.89 1.47 21.68
N SER A 10 14.84 2.15 22.18
CA SER A 10 14.84 3.61 22.31
C SER A 10 15.83 4.08 23.39
N PRO A 11 16.71 5.06 23.11
CA PRO A 11 17.63 5.64 24.10
C PRO A 11 16.92 6.12 25.37
N ALA A 12 15.69 6.62 25.23
CA ALA A 12 14.87 7.12 26.34
C ALA A 12 14.36 6.00 27.28
N ASN A 13 14.20 4.78 26.77
CA ASN A 13 13.85 3.63 27.61
C ASN A 13 15.08 3.14 28.39
N TRP A 14 16.26 3.11 27.75
CA TRP A 14 17.51 2.72 28.40
C TRP A 14 17.89 3.67 29.54
N THR A 15 17.74 4.98 29.35
CA THR A 15 17.98 5.96 30.42
C THR A 15 16.98 5.82 31.57
N GLY A 16 15.71 5.55 31.27
CA GLY A 16 14.68 5.23 32.28
C GLY A 16 15.03 3.97 33.08
N LEU A 17 15.47 2.91 32.41
CA LEU A 17 15.91 1.65 33.03
C LEU A 17 17.16 1.83 33.91
N VAL A 18 18.15 2.59 33.45
CA VAL A 18 19.38 2.89 34.19
C VAL A 18 19.08 3.70 35.45
N LEU A 19 18.21 4.70 35.37
CA LEU A 19 17.80 5.49 36.53
C LEU A 19 16.94 4.68 37.51
N ALA A 20 16.06 3.80 37.02
CA ALA A 20 15.27 2.91 37.87
C ALA A 20 16.16 1.88 38.61
N THR A 21 17.18 1.34 37.95
CA THR A 21 18.14 0.43 38.58
C THR A 21 19.05 1.14 39.59
N LEU A 22 19.49 2.37 39.30
CA LEU A 22 20.21 3.21 40.27
C LEU A 22 19.36 3.55 41.52
N ALA A 23 18.05 3.71 41.37
CA ALA A 23 17.14 3.93 42.50
C ALA A 23 16.88 2.66 43.33
N LEU A 24 16.93 1.48 42.70
CA LEU A 24 16.71 0.18 43.36
C LEU A 24 17.96 -0.36 44.09
N ALA A 25 19.17 -0.08 43.58
CA ALA A 25 20.43 -0.55 44.17
C ALA A 25 20.60 -0.20 45.67
N PRO A 26 20.35 1.04 46.14
CA PRO A 26 20.43 1.37 47.56
C PRO A 26 19.30 0.77 48.41
N GLN A 27 18.09 0.55 47.84
CA GLN A 27 17.01 -0.15 48.55
C GLN A 27 17.35 -1.62 48.81
N ALA A 28 17.97 -2.30 47.83
CA ALA A 28 18.41 -3.69 47.96
C ALA A 28 19.51 -3.87 49.03
N LEU A 29 20.29 -2.82 49.31
CA LEU A 29 21.30 -2.78 50.37
C LEU A 29 20.72 -2.44 51.76
N GLY A 30 19.40 -2.27 51.89
CA GLY A 30 18.73 -2.00 53.16
C GLY A 30 18.80 -0.53 53.62
N TRP A 31 19.13 0.40 52.73
CA TRP A 31 19.19 1.83 53.06
C TRP A 31 17.76 2.41 53.18
N PRO A 32 17.39 3.04 54.32
CA PRO A 32 16.07 3.62 54.49
C PRO A 32 15.93 4.88 53.62
N LEU A 33 15.36 4.71 52.43
CA LEU A 33 14.98 5.81 51.54
C LEU A 33 13.59 6.32 51.90
N TRP A 34 13.47 7.63 52.11
CA TRP A 34 12.24 8.33 52.53
C TRP A 34 11.02 8.19 51.57
N GLY A 35 11.13 7.48 50.44
CA GLY A 35 10.05 7.29 49.46
C GLY A 35 9.63 5.83 49.17
N GLY A 36 10.21 4.84 49.86
CA GLY A 36 9.79 3.42 49.76
C GLY A 36 9.65 2.88 48.32
N TRP A 37 8.61 2.07 48.08
CA TRP A 37 8.34 1.36 46.81
C TRP A 37 7.89 2.28 45.66
N LEU A 38 7.64 3.58 45.92
CA LEU A 38 7.20 4.56 44.92
C LEU A 38 8.35 5.26 44.21
N LEU A 39 9.57 5.21 44.77
CA LEU A 39 10.77 5.78 44.17
C LEU A 39 11.14 5.19 42.81
N PRO A 40 11.12 3.85 42.61
CA PRO A 40 11.46 3.24 41.32
C PRO A 40 10.57 3.69 40.13
N PRO A 41 9.21 3.66 40.22
CA PRO A 41 8.38 4.12 39.11
C PRO A 41 8.49 5.63 38.87
N LEU A 42 8.69 6.43 39.93
CA LEU A 42 8.93 7.87 39.78
C LEU A 42 10.28 8.17 39.12
N GLY A 43 11.35 7.45 39.49
CA GLY A 43 12.67 7.56 38.87
C GLY A 43 12.65 7.19 37.38
N TYR A 44 11.93 6.13 37.03
CA TYR A 44 11.69 5.77 35.63
C TYR A 44 10.93 6.87 34.88
N ALA A 45 9.85 7.41 35.45
CA ALA A 45 9.05 8.46 34.82
C ALA A 45 9.85 9.75 34.57
N VAL A 46 10.65 10.18 35.56
CA VAL A 46 11.52 11.35 35.44
C VAL A 46 12.65 11.10 34.44
N GLY A 47 13.28 9.92 34.48
CA GLY A 47 14.33 9.53 33.53
C GLY A 47 13.84 9.45 32.09
N PHE A 48 12.63 8.93 31.89
CA PHE A 48 12.00 8.86 30.58
C PHE A 48 11.60 10.25 30.06
N ALA A 49 11.04 11.12 30.92
CA ALA A 49 10.66 12.48 30.53
C ALA A 49 11.88 13.36 30.20
N THR A 50 12.94 13.28 31.00
CA THR A 50 14.19 14.02 30.77
C THR A 50 14.89 13.54 29.49
N ALA A 51 14.94 12.23 29.25
CA ALA A 51 15.52 11.69 28.04
C ALA A 51 14.66 11.94 26.79
N GLY A 52 13.33 11.88 26.89
CA GLY A 52 12.43 12.27 25.81
C GLY A 52 12.57 13.74 25.41
N MET A 53 12.87 14.61 26.38
CA MET A 53 13.15 16.03 26.13
C MET A 53 14.51 16.27 25.45
N TRP A 54 15.55 15.48 25.79
CA TRP A 54 16.91 15.68 25.28
C TRP A 54 17.22 14.92 23.98
N PHE A 55 16.68 13.71 23.82
CA PHE A 55 16.94 12.81 22.69
C PHE A 55 15.73 12.67 21.74
N GLY A 56 14.60 13.29 22.08
CA GLY A 56 13.35 13.17 21.35
C GLY A 56 12.47 12.05 21.88
N TRP A 57 11.17 12.32 21.89
CA TRP A 57 10.17 11.33 22.32
C TRP A 57 10.12 10.17 21.34
N PRO A 58 10.03 8.91 21.84
CA PRO A 58 9.88 7.77 20.96
C PRO A 58 8.61 7.94 20.12
N GLN A 59 8.76 7.86 18.79
CA GLN A 59 7.62 7.87 17.87
C GLN A 59 6.88 6.53 18.00
N LEU A 60 5.98 6.46 18.99
CA LEU A 60 5.13 5.29 19.26
C LEU A 60 4.07 5.03 18.18
N ARG A 61 3.92 5.97 17.24
CA ARG A 61 3.11 5.83 16.04
C ARG A 61 4.03 5.41 14.90
N ASP A 62 3.94 4.14 14.52
CA ASP A 62 4.39 3.68 13.20
C ASP A 62 3.74 4.61 12.15
N LYS A 63 4.50 5.04 11.15
CA LYS A 63 3.94 5.95 10.13
C LYS A 63 2.89 5.16 9.35
N ALA A 64 1.72 5.75 9.08
CA ALA A 64 0.61 5.05 8.42
C ALA A 64 0.99 4.46 7.04
N TRP A 65 2.05 4.96 6.42
CA TRP A 65 2.58 4.50 5.13
C TRP A 65 3.71 3.45 5.24
N ASP A 66 4.10 3.04 6.45
CA ASP A 66 4.98 1.88 6.66
C ASP A 66 4.22 0.54 6.47
N GLU A 67 2.88 0.57 6.49
CA GLU A 67 1.99 -0.57 6.21
C GLU A 67 1.91 -0.92 4.70
N LEU A 68 2.44 -0.07 3.82
CA LEU A 68 2.38 -0.22 2.36
C LEU A 68 3.33 -1.30 1.78
N GLU A 69 3.71 -2.29 2.58
CA GLU A 69 4.61 -3.36 2.17
C GLU A 69 3.83 -4.67 2.08
N PHE A 70 3.60 -5.11 0.85
CA PHE A 70 2.73 -6.26 0.56
C PHE A 70 3.57 -7.42 0.03
N GLU A 71 3.53 -8.56 0.73
CA GLU A 71 4.08 -9.82 0.24
C GLU A 71 3.03 -10.61 -0.54
N ASP A 72 3.44 -11.27 -1.62
CA ASP A 72 2.60 -12.18 -2.38
C ASP A 72 2.44 -13.50 -1.60
N GLN A 73 1.39 -13.58 -0.77
CA GLN A 73 1.11 -14.74 0.11
C GLN A 73 0.38 -15.89 -0.61
N GLY A 74 0.54 -16.01 -1.94
CA GLY A 74 0.05 -17.14 -2.73
C GLY A 74 -1.35 -16.96 -3.31
N ASP A 75 -2.17 -16.06 -2.77
CA ASP A 75 -3.36 -15.55 -3.46
C ASP A 75 -3.14 -14.11 -3.92
N ALA A 76 -2.58 -13.98 -5.12
CA ALA A 76 -2.28 -12.69 -5.73
C ALA A 76 -3.51 -11.77 -5.82
N ARG A 77 -4.74 -12.31 -5.92
CA ARG A 77 -5.96 -11.50 -6.00
C ARG A 77 -6.25 -10.82 -4.68
N LEU A 78 -6.26 -11.60 -3.60
CA LEU A 78 -6.47 -11.07 -2.25
C LEU A 78 -5.37 -10.07 -1.90
N ALA A 79 -4.11 -10.37 -2.23
CA ALA A 79 -3.00 -9.44 -2.03
C ALA A 79 -3.23 -8.11 -2.78
N MET A 80 -3.63 -8.15 -4.05
CA MET A 80 -3.88 -6.95 -4.85
C MET A 80 -5.06 -6.12 -4.31
N ASN A 81 -6.17 -6.76 -3.95
CA ASN A 81 -7.33 -6.07 -3.37
C ASN A 81 -6.98 -5.41 -2.03
N ASN A 82 -6.28 -6.14 -1.14
CA ASN A 82 -5.84 -5.62 0.15
C ASN A 82 -4.89 -4.42 -0.02
N ALA A 83 -3.96 -4.50 -0.99
CA ALA A 83 -3.04 -3.42 -1.29
C ALA A 83 -3.77 -2.16 -1.79
N LEU A 84 -4.70 -2.31 -2.73
CA LEU A 84 -5.51 -1.18 -3.22
C LEU A 84 -6.34 -0.56 -2.11
N GLU A 85 -6.94 -1.38 -1.25
CA GLU A 85 -7.75 -0.89 -0.14
C GLU A 85 -6.90 -0.15 0.91
N ALA A 86 -5.70 -0.66 1.21
CA ALA A 86 -4.76 0.02 2.10
C ALA A 86 -4.29 1.37 1.53
N VAL A 87 -3.92 1.41 0.24
CA VAL A 87 -3.57 2.65 -0.46
C VAL A 87 -4.75 3.62 -0.46
N GLN A 88 -5.95 3.17 -0.82
CA GLN A 88 -7.15 4.02 -0.85
C GLN A 88 -7.47 4.58 0.53
N ARG A 89 -7.40 3.77 1.60
CA ARG A 89 -7.62 4.21 2.98
C ARG A 89 -6.60 5.28 3.38
N LEU A 90 -5.32 5.06 3.08
CA LEU A 90 -4.26 6.00 3.41
C LEU A 90 -4.42 7.34 2.67
N VAL A 91 -4.72 7.28 1.37
CA VAL A 91 -4.94 8.46 0.54
C VAL A 91 -6.19 9.22 1.00
N SER A 92 -7.26 8.52 1.37
CA SER A 92 -8.51 9.14 1.85
C SER A 92 -8.36 9.78 3.23
N TYR A 93 -7.66 9.10 4.15
CA TYR A 93 -7.40 9.63 5.49
C TYR A 93 -6.42 10.81 5.49
N ASN A 94 -5.45 10.80 4.55
CA ASN A 94 -4.43 11.83 4.38
C ASN A 94 -3.82 12.34 5.70
N PRO A 95 -3.13 11.47 6.45
CA PRO A 95 -2.52 11.85 7.73
C PRO A 95 -1.58 13.05 7.56
N ASP A 96 -1.74 14.06 8.41
CA ASP A 96 -0.96 15.30 8.45
C ASP A 96 -1.03 16.17 7.17
N GLU A 97 -2.11 16.05 6.36
CA GLU A 97 -2.36 16.84 5.14
C GLU A 97 -1.18 16.84 4.14
N ARG A 98 -0.46 15.72 4.07
CA ARG A 98 0.77 15.60 3.28
C ARG A 98 0.51 15.49 1.79
N LEU A 99 -0.67 15.02 1.40
CA LEU A 99 -1.12 14.94 0.01
C LEU A 99 -1.95 16.19 -0.34
N PRO A 100 -1.55 16.98 -1.34
CA PRO A 100 -2.41 18.00 -1.94
C PRO A 100 -3.67 17.37 -2.56
N ALA A 101 -4.77 18.14 -2.61
CA ALA A 101 -6.05 17.67 -3.13
C ALA A 101 -5.96 17.14 -4.58
N SER A 102 -5.17 17.79 -5.44
CA SER A 102 -4.95 17.38 -6.83
C SER A 102 -4.37 15.97 -6.94
N VAL A 103 -3.34 15.67 -6.15
CA VAL A 103 -2.68 14.36 -6.10
C VAL A 103 -3.62 13.31 -5.51
N GLN A 104 -4.36 13.68 -4.46
CA GLN A 104 -5.32 12.80 -3.79
C GLN A 104 -6.39 12.32 -4.77
N THR A 105 -6.99 13.23 -5.55
CA THR A 105 -8.02 12.89 -6.54
C THR A 105 -7.47 11.92 -7.60
N ARG A 106 -6.28 12.19 -8.16
CA ARG A 106 -5.65 11.31 -9.17
C ARG A 106 -5.34 9.91 -8.63
N LEU A 107 -4.83 9.82 -7.41
CA LEU A 107 -4.56 8.53 -6.77
C LEU A 107 -5.85 7.73 -6.53
N LEU A 108 -6.92 8.39 -6.07
CA LEU A 108 -8.22 7.73 -5.89
C LEU A 108 -8.81 7.25 -7.22
N GLU A 109 -8.66 8.03 -8.28
CA GLU A 109 -9.06 7.66 -9.63
C GLU A 109 -8.26 6.44 -10.13
N LEU A 110 -6.93 6.45 -9.98
CA LEU A 110 -6.09 5.29 -10.32
C LEU A 110 -6.51 4.03 -9.55
N CYS A 111 -6.78 4.15 -8.24
CA CYS A 111 -7.30 3.03 -7.44
C CYS A 111 -8.67 2.53 -7.90
N ALA A 112 -9.52 3.41 -8.47
CA ALA A 112 -10.79 3.00 -9.06
C ALA A 112 -10.58 2.27 -10.40
N GLN A 113 -9.71 2.78 -11.27
CA GLN A 113 -9.35 2.14 -12.53
C GLN A 113 -8.75 0.74 -12.31
N LEU A 114 -7.81 0.60 -11.37
CA LEU A 114 -7.21 -0.68 -11.01
C LEU A 114 -8.23 -1.70 -10.48
N ARG A 115 -9.22 -1.26 -9.70
CA ARG A 115 -10.33 -2.13 -9.28
C ARG A 115 -11.18 -2.59 -10.45
N ASN A 116 -11.48 -1.70 -11.39
CA ASN A 116 -12.24 -2.07 -12.59
C ASN A 116 -11.48 -3.11 -13.41
N LEU A 117 -10.18 -2.93 -13.62
CA LEU A 117 -9.31 -3.90 -14.28
C LEU A 117 -9.33 -5.26 -13.57
N LEU A 118 -9.17 -5.28 -12.24
CA LEU A 118 -9.23 -6.50 -11.42
C LEU A 118 -10.59 -7.22 -11.56
N GLN A 119 -11.70 -6.49 -11.45
CA GLN A 119 -13.03 -7.07 -11.59
C GLN A 119 -13.29 -7.62 -12.99
N GLN A 120 -12.83 -6.91 -14.03
CA GLN A 120 -12.96 -7.38 -15.41
C GLN A 120 -12.12 -8.64 -15.64
N TRP A 121 -10.90 -8.67 -15.11
CA TRP A 121 -10.02 -9.82 -15.17
C TRP A 121 -10.59 -11.07 -14.48
N GLU A 122 -11.32 -10.88 -13.38
CA GLU A 122 -12.07 -11.97 -12.74
C GLU A 122 -13.19 -12.51 -13.64
N ARG A 123 -13.92 -11.63 -14.33
CA ARG A 123 -15.00 -12.01 -15.24
C ARG A 123 -14.49 -12.73 -16.49
N SER A 124 -13.34 -12.33 -17.02
CA SER A 124 -12.70 -12.94 -18.19
C SER A 124 -11.99 -14.27 -17.90
N ARG A 125 -12.10 -14.80 -16.67
CA ARG A 125 -11.41 -16.01 -16.19
C ARG A 125 -9.88 -15.97 -16.36
N GLY A 126 -9.31 -14.76 -16.43
CA GLY A 126 -7.87 -14.60 -16.58
C GLY A 126 -7.37 -14.60 -18.01
N ALA A 127 -8.15 -14.08 -18.97
CA ALA A 127 -7.77 -14.00 -20.39
C ALA A 127 -6.52 -13.13 -20.68
N LEU A 128 -6.07 -12.31 -19.71
CA LEU A 128 -4.84 -11.52 -19.85
C LEU A 128 -3.63 -12.42 -20.16
N SER A 129 -2.71 -11.89 -20.95
CA SER A 129 -1.42 -12.53 -21.14
C SER A 129 -0.66 -12.65 -19.82
N LEU A 130 0.30 -13.58 -19.76
CA LEU A 130 1.15 -13.74 -18.58
C LEU A 130 1.90 -12.43 -18.25
N GLU A 131 2.30 -11.68 -19.26
CA GLU A 131 3.00 -10.41 -19.12
C GLU A 131 2.08 -9.31 -18.58
N GLU A 132 0.89 -9.15 -19.15
CA GLU A 132 -0.10 -8.15 -18.70
C GLU A 132 -0.56 -8.39 -17.26
N SER A 133 -0.82 -9.65 -16.91
CA SER A 133 -1.20 -10.02 -15.54
C SER A 133 -0.06 -9.81 -14.54
N PHE A 134 1.18 -10.08 -14.94
CA PHE A 134 2.36 -9.80 -14.12
C PHE A 134 2.59 -8.30 -13.92
N LEU A 135 2.39 -7.51 -14.98
CA LEU A 135 2.50 -6.05 -14.95
C LEU A 135 1.42 -5.43 -14.05
N ALA A 136 0.16 -5.82 -14.22
CA ALA A 136 -0.96 -5.36 -13.38
C ALA A 136 -0.69 -5.65 -11.90
N ARG A 137 -0.20 -6.86 -11.59
CA ARG A 137 0.20 -7.24 -10.22
C ARG A 137 1.32 -6.37 -9.68
N HIS A 138 2.37 -6.11 -10.46
CA HIS A 138 3.48 -5.26 -10.04
C HIS A 138 3.07 -3.81 -9.80
N ILE A 139 2.18 -3.27 -10.64
CA ILE A 139 1.64 -1.93 -10.45
C ILE A 139 0.96 -1.81 -9.09
N VAL A 140 0.08 -2.76 -8.77
CA VAL A 140 -0.71 -2.74 -7.53
C VAL A 140 0.13 -3.03 -6.29
N LEU A 141 0.97 -4.06 -6.32
CA LEU A 141 1.68 -4.54 -5.14
C LEU A 141 2.98 -3.78 -4.85
N ARG A 142 3.63 -3.23 -5.89
CA ARG A 142 4.97 -2.64 -5.76
C ARG A 142 5.02 -1.18 -6.20
N TYR A 143 4.71 -0.89 -7.47
CA TYR A 143 5.00 0.43 -8.02
C TYR A 143 4.18 1.55 -7.39
N LEU A 144 2.87 1.36 -7.24
CA LEU A 144 2.01 2.37 -6.63
C LEU A 144 2.29 2.54 -5.12
N PRO A 145 2.33 1.47 -4.29
CA PRO A 145 2.66 1.60 -2.88
C PRO A 145 4.05 2.20 -2.62
N GLU A 146 5.06 1.79 -3.39
CA GLU A 146 6.44 2.26 -3.24
C GLU A 146 6.59 3.73 -3.66
N ALA A 147 5.97 4.15 -4.76
CA ALA A 147 5.95 5.55 -5.18
C ALA A 147 5.31 6.44 -4.11
N LEU A 148 4.18 6.00 -3.55
CA LEU A 148 3.50 6.70 -2.47
C LEU A 148 4.35 6.75 -1.19
N LYS A 149 4.92 5.62 -0.76
CA LYS A 149 5.82 5.53 0.40
C LYS A 149 7.03 6.45 0.25
N THR A 150 7.65 6.45 -0.93
CA THR A 150 8.81 7.29 -1.25
C THR A 150 8.45 8.76 -1.16
N TYR A 151 7.33 9.18 -1.75
CA TYR A 151 6.86 10.55 -1.63
C TYR A 151 6.55 10.95 -0.18
N LEU A 152 5.83 10.11 0.57
CA LEU A 152 5.47 10.36 1.96
C LEU A 152 6.68 10.33 2.91
N SER A 153 7.80 9.71 2.52
CA SER A 153 9.04 9.78 3.29
C SER A 153 9.69 11.17 3.24
N ILE A 154 9.43 11.95 2.19
CA ILE A 154 10.01 13.28 1.98
C ILE A 154 9.33 14.30 2.90
N PRO A 155 10.06 15.16 3.62
CA PRO A 155 9.44 16.19 4.44
C PRO A 155 8.54 17.12 3.60
N PRO A 156 7.33 17.48 4.06
CA PRO A 156 6.30 18.12 3.23
C PRO A 156 6.75 19.46 2.65
N ARG A 157 7.50 20.26 3.42
CA ARG A 157 8.11 21.51 2.95
C ARG A 157 9.04 21.31 1.76
N PHE A 158 9.80 20.21 1.74
CA PHE A 158 10.74 19.90 0.66
C PHE A 158 10.02 19.36 -0.57
N ALA A 159 8.95 18.58 -0.38
CA ALA A 159 8.20 17.99 -1.48
C ALA A 159 7.60 19.03 -2.45
N ARG A 160 7.17 20.19 -1.92
CA ARG A 160 6.54 21.28 -2.69
C ARG A 160 7.50 22.35 -3.19
N SER A 161 8.65 22.54 -2.52
CA SER A 161 9.54 23.69 -2.78
C SER A 161 10.85 23.32 -3.45
N LYS A 162 11.37 22.10 -3.25
CA LYS A 162 12.66 21.70 -3.77
C LYS A 162 12.49 21.01 -5.12
N GLN A 163 13.17 21.53 -6.13
CA GLN A 163 13.31 20.85 -7.42
C GLN A 163 14.25 19.65 -7.26
N LEU A 164 13.85 18.54 -7.84
CA LEU A 164 14.64 17.32 -7.95
C LEU A 164 15.58 17.40 -9.17
N ALA A 165 16.40 16.37 -9.36
CA ALA A 165 17.35 16.30 -10.48
C ALA A 165 16.70 16.38 -11.87
N ASN A 166 15.41 16.05 -11.97
CA ASN A 166 14.61 16.14 -13.19
C ASN A 166 14.01 17.54 -13.45
N GLY A 167 14.36 18.55 -12.63
CA GLY A 167 13.83 19.92 -12.73
C GLY A 167 12.40 20.10 -12.22
N LYS A 168 11.75 19.04 -11.74
CA LYS A 168 10.38 19.05 -11.21
C LYS A 168 10.38 18.97 -9.69
N THR A 169 9.29 19.39 -9.05
CA THR A 169 9.09 19.12 -7.62
C THR A 169 8.78 17.64 -7.38
N ALA A 170 8.87 17.18 -6.12
CA ALA A 170 8.48 15.80 -5.80
C ALA A 170 6.98 15.57 -6.05
N GLU A 171 6.15 16.60 -5.83
CA GLU A 171 4.71 16.58 -6.12
C GLU A 171 4.43 16.43 -7.62
N GLU A 172 5.08 17.24 -8.46
CA GLU A 172 4.96 17.15 -9.92
C GLU A 172 5.46 15.81 -10.45
N THR A 173 6.53 15.28 -9.88
CA THR A 173 7.07 13.98 -10.25
C THR A 173 6.09 12.86 -9.90
N LEU A 174 5.50 12.88 -8.69
CA LEU A 174 4.49 11.90 -8.30
C LEU A 174 3.25 11.97 -9.21
N ASN A 175 2.77 13.17 -9.51
CA ASN A 175 1.64 13.36 -10.42
C ASN A 175 1.90 12.77 -11.81
N ALA A 176 3.09 13.01 -12.38
CA ALA A 176 3.46 12.44 -13.67
C ALA A 176 3.51 10.90 -13.61
N THR A 177 4.09 10.33 -12.55
CA THR A 177 4.14 8.87 -12.37
C THR A 177 2.74 8.27 -12.25
N VAL A 178 1.82 8.89 -11.50
CA VAL A 178 0.44 8.42 -11.35
C VAL A 178 -0.31 8.49 -12.69
N GLU A 179 -0.07 9.53 -13.48
CA GLU A 179 -0.66 9.67 -14.82
C GLU A 179 -0.18 8.57 -15.78
N ASP A 180 1.13 8.29 -15.79
CA ASP A 180 1.72 7.24 -16.61
C ASP A 180 1.16 5.86 -16.22
N LEU A 181 0.99 5.62 -14.92
CA LEU A 181 0.35 4.40 -14.41
C LEU A 181 -1.12 4.32 -14.82
N SER A 182 -1.88 5.41 -14.72
CA SER A 182 -3.29 5.47 -15.12
C SER A 182 -3.46 5.14 -16.60
N THR A 183 -2.65 5.76 -17.45
CA THR A 183 -2.67 5.49 -18.90
C THR A 183 -2.42 4.01 -19.20
N LYS A 184 -1.43 3.40 -18.54
CA LYS A 184 -1.13 1.96 -18.69
C LYS A 184 -2.29 1.07 -18.21
N VAL A 185 -2.92 1.40 -17.08
CA VAL A 185 -4.04 0.63 -16.55
C VAL A 185 -5.25 0.70 -17.47
N LEU A 186 -5.53 1.86 -18.06
CA LEU A 186 -6.59 2.02 -19.05
C LEU A 186 -6.32 1.20 -20.31
N GLN A 187 -5.07 1.19 -20.81
CA GLN A 187 -4.66 0.34 -21.93
C GLN A 187 -4.92 -1.13 -21.64
N LEU A 188 -4.45 -1.65 -20.49
CA LEU A 188 -4.68 -3.04 -20.07
C LEU A 188 -6.18 -3.38 -19.96
N THR A 189 -7.01 -2.42 -19.58
CA THR A 189 -8.46 -2.62 -19.46
C THR A 189 -9.12 -2.73 -20.84
N ASP A 190 -8.69 -1.90 -21.79
CA ASP A 190 -9.15 -1.90 -23.19
C ASP A 190 -8.70 -3.16 -23.94
N ASP A 191 -7.44 -3.56 -23.76
CA ASP A 191 -6.89 -4.79 -24.32
C ASP A 191 -7.68 -6.02 -23.85
N LEU A 192 -7.99 -6.07 -22.55
CA LEU A 192 -8.80 -7.13 -21.96
C LEU A 192 -10.23 -7.14 -22.53
N ALA A 193 -10.85 -5.97 -22.70
CA ALA A 193 -12.19 -5.86 -23.28
C ALA A 193 -12.22 -6.35 -24.73
N THR A 194 -11.17 -6.03 -25.50
CA THR A 194 -11.00 -6.44 -26.89
C THR A 194 -10.86 -7.96 -26.98
N GLN A 195 -10.01 -8.57 -26.15
CA GLN A 195 -9.84 -10.02 -26.10
C GLN A 195 -11.14 -10.76 -25.74
N ASP A 196 -11.90 -10.26 -24.76
CA ASP A 196 -13.20 -10.83 -24.38
C ASP A 196 -14.21 -10.77 -25.54
N ALA A 197 -14.24 -9.65 -26.27
CA ALA A 197 -15.10 -9.48 -27.44
C ALA A 197 -14.71 -10.46 -28.57
N GLU A 198 -13.41 -10.63 -28.84
CA GLU A 198 -12.93 -11.59 -29.83
C GLU A 198 -13.27 -13.04 -29.45
N ALA A 199 -13.09 -13.41 -28.18
CA ALA A 199 -13.45 -14.72 -27.68
C ALA A 199 -14.95 -14.99 -27.85
N PHE A 200 -15.80 -13.99 -27.58
CA PHE A 200 -17.23 -14.08 -27.83
C PHE A 200 -17.56 -14.28 -29.31
N LEU A 201 -16.96 -13.49 -30.21
CA LEU A 201 -17.16 -13.61 -31.66
C LEU A 201 -16.75 -14.98 -32.21
N ASN A 202 -15.65 -15.54 -31.71
CA ASN A 202 -15.20 -16.89 -32.06
C ASN A 202 -16.19 -17.95 -31.57
N HIS A 203 -16.70 -17.80 -30.35
CA HIS A 203 -17.71 -18.70 -29.80
C HIS A 203 -19.02 -18.64 -30.61
N SER A 204 -19.51 -17.46 -30.96
CA SER A 204 -20.71 -17.28 -31.79
C SER A 204 -20.57 -17.95 -33.16
N ARG A 205 -19.42 -17.78 -33.84
CA ARG A 205 -19.14 -18.43 -35.13
C ARG A 205 -19.14 -19.96 -35.02
N PHE A 206 -18.51 -20.50 -33.99
CA PHE A 206 -18.53 -21.94 -33.74
C PHE A 206 -19.95 -22.48 -33.53
N LEU A 207 -20.81 -21.76 -32.80
CA LEU A 207 -22.20 -22.16 -32.62
C LEU A 207 -22.96 -22.12 -33.96
N GLU A 208 -22.78 -21.08 -34.76
CA GLU A 208 -23.38 -21.01 -36.09
C GLU A 208 -22.98 -22.19 -36.98
N GLU A 209 -21.69 -22.54 -37.02
CA GLU A 209 -21.18 -23.67 -37.79
C GLU A 209 -21.74 -25.01 -37.28
N LYS A 210 -21.77 -25.21 -35.96
CA LYS A 210 -22.25 -26.46 -35.34
C LYS A 210 -23.75 -26.69 -35.53
N PHE A 211 -24.55 -25.62 -35.52
CA PHE A 211 -26.01 -25.71 -35.64
C PHE A 211 -26.53 -25.48 -37.07
N ARG A 212 -25.71 -25.02 -38.03
CA ARG A 212 -26.00 -25.04 -39.47
C ARG A 212 -25.85 -26.43 -40.12
N GLY A 213 -26.02 -27.53 -39.36
CA GLY A 213 -25.87 -28.91 -39.84
C GLY A 213 -26.50 -29.18 -41.23
N PRO A 214 -25.97 -30.18 -41.96
CA PRO A 214 -26.01 -30.28 -43.41
C PRO A 214 -27.43 -30.13 -43.94
N ALA A 215 -27.59 -29.28 -44.97
CA ALA A 215 -28.83 -29.15 -45.71
C ALA A 215 -29.39 -30.54 -46.00
N ASN A 216 -30.49 -30.90 -45.34
CA ASN A 216 -31.10 -32.22 -45.41
C ASN A 216 -31.41 -32.54 -46.89
N PRO A 217 -30.70 -33.47 -47.55
CA PRO A 217 -30.89 -33.74 -48.97
C PRO A 217 -32.21 -34.48 -49.26
N LEU A 218 -33.00 -34.82 -48.24
CA LEU A 218 -34.25 -35.59 -48.38
C LEU A 218 -35.49 -34.74 -48.73
N LYS A 219 -35.35 -33.44 -49.02
CA LYS A 219 -36.47 -32.60 -49.50
C LYS A 219 -36.57 -32.46 -51.04
N GLU A 220 -35.62 -32.97 -51.81
CA GLU A 220 -35.64 -32.86 -53.29
C GLU A 220 -36.38 -34.03 -54.00
N GLY A 221 -37.01 -34.94 -53.26
CA GLY A 221 -37.59 -36.19 -53.81
C GLY A 221 -39.12 -36.24 -53.91
N ARG A 222 -39.83 -35.11 -53.92
CA ARG A 222 -41.29 -35.09 -54.15
C ARG A 222 -41.71 -33.88 -54.99
N ARG A 223 -41.56 -34.00 -56.31
CA ARG A 223 -42.43 -33.37 -57.31
C ARG A 223 -42.64 -34.33 -58.47
#